data_AF-A0A1I8HG33-F1
#
_entry.id   AF-A0A1I8HG33-F1
#
_cell.length_a   1.000
_cell.length_b   1.000
_cell.length_c   1.000
_cell.angle_alpha   90.00
_cell.angle_beta   90.00
_cell.angle_gamma   90.00
#
_symmetry.space_group_name_H-M   'P 1'
#
loop_
_entity.id
_entity.type
_entity.pdbx_description
1 polymer ?
#
loop_
_entity_poly.entity_id
_entity_poly.type
_entity_poly.pdbx_seq_one_letter_code
_entity_poly.pdbx_strand_id
1 'polypeptide(L)'
;SAAGRGGLTAGVFNDLATEREVQQLTVRCPRTGCGAAMELGGLRSHLATACQFVEELCPEQCQSRIRRCDLAAHRAACRERQVACVFCSASVPYRQLNFHYLFGCSNFPMPCPHRCGRVLAGHQRLHEHVDRACPLTLVLCPFASFGCPAANRHRRDLGRHVAEAHSYHLQLLWQQQQHPHQQQQQ
;
A
#
# COMPACT_ATOMS: atom_id res chain seq x y z
N SER A 1 -32.06 -80.08 5.66
CA SER A 1 -32.51 -78.87 4.95
C SER A 1 -31.55 -77.73 5.22
N ALA A 2 -30.73 -77.39 4.23
CA ALA A 2 -30.70 -76.09 3.52
C ALA A 2 -29.69 -75.12 4.19
N ALA A 3 -28.44 -75.03 3.71
CA ALA A 3 -27.95 -74.30 2.53
C ALA A 3 -27.98 -72.77 2.70
N GLY A 4 -26.83 -72.10 2.59
CA GLY A 4 -26.80 -70.64 2.60
C GLY A 4 -25.44 -69.92 2.56
N ARG A 5 -24.67 -70.14 1.49
CA ARG A 5 -23.79 -69.17 0.79
C ARG A 5 -22.60 -68.53 1.54
N GLY A 6 -21.42 -69.03 1.18
CA GLY A 6 -20.16 -68.29 1.27
C GLY A 6 -20.11 -67.14 0.25
N GLY A 7 -19.58 -66.00 0.69
CA GLY A 7 -19.15 -64.89 -0.15
C GLY A 7 -17.63 -64.84 -0.14
N LEU A 8 -17.02 -65.15 -1.29
CA LEU A 8 -15.59 -65.04 -1.55
C LEU A 8 -15.26 -63.57 -1.80
N THR A 9 -14.55 -62.90 -0.88
CA THR A 9 -13.81 -61.69 -1.23
C THR A 9 -12.51 -62.15 -1.87
N ALA A 10 -12.48 -62.15 -3.21
CA ALA A 10 -11.28 -62.44 -3.98
C ALA A 10 -10.16 -61.52 -3.50
N GLY A 11 -9.12 -62.10 -2.90
CA GLY A 11 -7.90 -61.40 -2.55
C GLY A 11 -7.27 -60.88 -3.84
N VAL A 12 -7.27 -59.57 -4.02
CA VAL A 12 -6.46 -58.92 -5.03
C VAL A 12 -5.01 -59.19 -4.64
N PHE A 13 -4.36 -60.12 -5.35
CA PHE A 13 -2.92 -60.32 -5.22
C PHE A 13 -2.24 -59.06 -5.77
N ASN A 14 -1.59 -58.28 -4.90
CA ASN A 14 -0.74 -57.17 -5.32
C ASN A 14 0.51 -57.75 -5.98
N ASP A 15 0.52 -57.70 -7.30
CA ASP A 15 1.58 -58.27 -8.12
C ASP A 15 2.80 -57.33 -8.13
N LEU A 16 3.55 -57.35 -7.02
CA LEU A 16 4.69 -56.47 -6.73
C LEU A 16 5.79 -56.55 -7.80
N ALA A 17 5.88 -57.65 -8.54
CA ALA A 17 6.81 -57.80 -9.66
C ALA A 17 6.39 -56.91 -10.84
N THR A 18 5.12 -57.01 -11.23
CA THR A 18 4.50 -56.18 -12.28
C THR A 18 4.57 -54.69 -11.92
N GLU A 19 4.32 -54.33 -10.65
CA GLU A 19 4.46 -52.94 -10.19
C GLU A 19 5.88 -52.40 -10.36
N ARG A 20 6.92 -53.21 -10.06
CA ARG A 20 8.33 -52.81 -10.23
C ARG A 20 8.69 -52.59 -11.69
N GLU A 21 8.26 -53.49 -12.58
CA GLU A 21 8.48 -53.35 -14.03
C GLU A 21 7.80 -52.09 -14.59
N VAL A 22 6.58 -51.79 -14.13
CA VAL A 22 5.85 -50.57 -14.52
C VAL A 22 6.61 -49.30 -14.09
N GLN A 23 7.21 -49.27 -12.90
CA GLN A 23 7.98 -48.11 -12.44
C GLN A 23 9.26 -47.85 -13.27
N GLN A 24 9.81 -48.89 -13.91
CA GLN A 24 11.01 -48.82 -14.77
C GLN A 24 10.68 -48.39 -16.21
N LEU A 25 9.39 -48.30 -16.58
CA LEU A 25 9.01 -47.82 -17.91
C LEU A 25 9.48 -46.39 -18.13
N THR A 26 10.11 -46.16 -19.29
CA THR A 26 10.52 -44.82 -19.70
C THR A 26 9.31 -44.05 -20.22
N VAL A 27 9.00 -42.94 -19.57
CA VAL A 27 7.92 -42.02 -19.94
C VAL A 27 8.48 -40.64 -20.26
N ARG A 28 7.76 -39.89 -21.10
CA ARG A 28 8.06 -38.47 -21.35
C ARG A 28 7.32 -37.58 -20.38
N CYS A 29 7.94 -36.46 -20.00
CA CYS A 29 7.30 -35.44 -19.17
C CYS A 29 6.04 -34.90 -19.87
N PRO A 30 4.89 -34.84 -19.18
CA PRO A 30 3.63 -34.35 -19.76
C PRO A 30 3.58 -32.83 -19.93
N ARG A 31 4.60 -32.08 -19.46
CA ARG A 31 4.63 -30.62 -19.55
C ARG A 31 5.11 -30.18 -20.92
N THR A 32 4.27 -29.43 -21.61
CA THR A 32 4.58 -28.81 -22.90
C THR A 32 5.87 -28.00 -22.80
N GLY A 33 6.86 -28.35 -23.62
CA GLY A 33 8.18 -27.70 -23.66
C GLY A 33 9.31 -28.40 -22.89
N CYS A 34 9.02 -29.33 -21.97
CA CYS A 34 10.07 -30.02 -21.21
C CYS A 34 10.79 -31.10 -22.03
N GLY A 35 10.03 -31.99 -22.71
CA GLY A 35 10.57 -33.05 -23.57
C GLY A 35 11.42 -34.15 -22.89
N ALA A 36 11.72 -34.02 -21.59
CA ALA A 36 12.56 -34.97 -20.86
C ALA A 36 11.93 -36.38 -20.79
N ALA A 37 12.75 -37.40 -20.95
CA ALA A 37 12.39 -38.81 -20.74
C ALA A 37 13.01 -39.33 -19.43
N MET A 38 12.27 -40.13 -18.67
CA MET A 38 12.69 -40.67 -17.37
C MET A 38 11.89 -41.92 -17.02
N GLU A 39 12.32 -42.68 -16.03
CA GLU A 39 11.52 -43.77 -15.45
C GLU A 39 10.24 -43.23 -14.81
N LEU A 40 9.14 -43.99 -14.92
CA LEU A 40 7.84 -43.63 -14.35
C LEU A 40 7.93 -43.33 -12.84
N GLY A 41 8.73 -44.10 -12.10
CA GLY A 41 8.98 -43.86 -10.67
C GLY A 41 9.66 -42.52 -10.37
N GLY A 42 10.48 -42.03 -11.32
CA GLY A 42 11.17 -40.74 -11.23
C GLY A 42 10.30 -39.54 -11.65
N LEU A 43 9.17 -39.75 -12.31
CA LEU A 43 8.33 -38.68 -12.85
C LEU A 43 7.83 -37.71 -11.76
N ARG A 44 7.43 -38.24 -10.60
CA ARG A 44 6.97 -37.39 -9.47
C ARG A 44 8.08 -36.47 -8.98
N SER A 45 9.29 -37.02 -8.81
CA SER A 45 10.46 -36.25 -8.39
C SER A 45 10.87 -35.21 -9.43
N HIS A 46 10.83 -35.56 -10.71
CA HIS A 46 11.07 -34.61 -11.79
C HIS A 46 10.08 -33.44 -11.76
N LEU A 47 8.78 -33.70 -11.69
CA LEU A 47 7.77 -32.64 -11.61
C LEU A 47 7.96 -31.77 -10.35
N ALA A 48 8.33 -32.37 -9.23
CA ALA A 48 8.54 -31.67 -7.97
C ALA A 48 9.75 -30.71 -7.99
N THR A 49 10.91 -31.11 -8.53
CA THR A 49 12.15 -30.33 -8.35
C THR A 49 12.88 -29.99 -9.66
N ALA A 50 12.85 -30.85 -10.68
CA ALA A 50 13.67 -30.69 -11.88
C ALA A 50 12.96 -30.00 -13.06
N CYS A 51 11.64 -30.17 -13.19
CA CYS A 51 10.90 -29.70 -14.36
C CYS A 51 10.72 -28.18 -14.35
N GLN A 52 11.40 -27.47 -15.26
CA GLN A 52 11.31 -26.02 -15.36
C GLN A 52 9.96 -25.51 -15.94
N PHE A 53 9.18 -26.40 -16.55
CA PHE A 53 7.91 -26.09 -17.22
C PHE A 53 6.68 -26.37 -16.34
N VAL A 54 6.88 -26.82 -15.10
CA VAL A 54 5.80 -26.92 -14.12
C VAL A 54 5.37 -25.51 -13.72
N GLU A 55 4.06 -25.29 -13.75
CA GLU A 55 3.46 -24.06 -13.25
C GLU A 55 3.27 -24.13 -11.75
N GLU A 56 3.74 -23.10 -11.06
CA GLU A 56 3.60 -22.90 -9.63
C GLU A 56 2.88 -21.58 -9.37
N LEU A 57 2.24 -21.48 -8.20
CA LEU A 57 1.65 -20.21 -7.78
C LEU A 57 2.76 -19.22 -7.43
N CYS A 58 2.55 -17.95 -7.77
CA CYS A 58 3.48 -16.89 -7.38
C CYS A 58 3.66 -16.85 -5.84
N PRO A 59 4.90 -16.90 -5.32
CA PRO A 59 5.21 -16.78 -3.89
C PRO A 59 4.75 -15.47 -3.26
N GLU A 60 4.75 -14.39 -4.05
CA GLU A 60 4.26 -13.06 -3.64
C GLU A 60 2.71 -12.98 -3.66
N GLN A 61 2.02 -14.12 -3.83
CA GLN A 61 0.57 -14.25 -3.74
C GLN A 61 -0.22 -13.38 -4.75
N CYS A 62 0.36 -13.07 -5.92
CA CYS A 62 -0.32 -12.36 -6.99
C CYS A 62 -1.35 -13.21 -7.78
N GLN A 63 -1.67 -14.41 -7.28
CA GLN A 63 -2.63 -15.39 -7.83
C GLN A 63 -2.33 -15.92 -9.24
N SER A 64 -1.19 -15.54 -9.84
CA SER A 64 -0.77 -16.05 -11.16
C SER A 64 -0.08 -17.41 -11.04
N ARG A 65 -0.35 -18.29 -12.02
CA ARG A 65 0.40 -19.54 -12.23
C ARG A 65 1.53 -19.30 -13.22
N ILE A 66 2.74 -19.67 -12.84
CA ILE A 66 3.97 -19.28 -13.55
C ILE A 66 4.89 -20.47 -13.64
N ARG A 67 5.45 -20.71 -14.83
CA ARG A 67 6.43 -21.75 -15.05
C ARG A 67 7.69 -21.47 -14.22
N ARG A 68 8.28 -22.51 -13.64
CA ARG A 68 9.49 -22.38 -12.81
C ARG A 68 10.64 -21.65 -13.52
N CYS A 69 10.78 -21.79 -14.85
CA CYS A 69 11.75 -21.03 -15.66
C CYS A 69 11.49 -19.50 -15.67
N ASP A 70 10.23 -19.09 -15.65
CA ASP A 70 9.81 -17.69 -15.77
C ASP A 70 9.69 -17.00 -14.40
N LEU A 71 9.77 -17.78 -13.31
CA LEU A 71 9.50 -17.30 -11.95
C LEU A 71 10.45 -16.17 -11.53
N ALA A 72 11.73 -16.25 -11.91
CA ALA A 72 12.71 -15.22 -11.58
C ALA A 72 12.38 -13.87 -12.25
N ALA A 73 12.07 -13.90 -13.56
CA ALA A 73 11.65 -12.72 -14.31
C ALA A 73 10.32 -12.17 -13.77
N HIS A 74 9.37 -13.04 -13.44
CA HIS A 74 8.13 -12.63 -12.82
C HIS A 74 8.35 -11.96 -11.47
N ARG A 75 9.16 -12.53 -10.56
CA ARG A 75 9.41 -11.92 -9.23
C ARG A 75 9.91 -10.49 -9.35
N ALA A 76 10.80 -10.22 -10.31
CA ALA A 76 11.29 -8.87 -10.58
C ALA A 76 10.20 -7.92 -11.10
N ALA A 77 9.22 -8.43 -11.85
CA ALA A 77 8.11 -7.65 -12.43
C ALA A 77 6.81 -7.70 -11.61
N CYS A 78 6.72 -8.56 -10.59
CA CYS A 78 5.51 -8.83 -9.83
C CYS A 78 5.04 -7.55 -9.13
N ARG A 79 3.74 -7.27 -9.19
CA ARG A 79 3.15 -6.08 -8.56
C ARG A 79 2.98 -6.23 -7.05
N GLU A 80 2.88 -7.47 -6.57
CA GLU A 80 2.78 -7.78 -5.15
C GLU A 80 4.16 -7.96 -4.49
N ARG A 81 5.25 -7.82 -5.27
CA ARG A 81 6.61 -7.86 -4.72
C ARG A 81 6.79 -6.76 -3.66
N GLN A 82 7.47 -7.11 -2.59
CA GLN A 82 7.88 -6.15 -1.56
C GLN A 82 9.02 -5.27 -2.06
N VAL A 83 8.91 -3.96 -1.87
CA VAL A 83 9.95 -2.98 -2.16
C VAL A 83 10.15 -2.05 -0.98
N ALA A 84 11.41 -1.66 -0.73
CA ALA A 84 11.71 -0.69 0.31
C ALA A 84 11.41 0.74 -0.18
N CYS A 85 10.67 1.51 0.61
CA CYS A 85 10.47 2.92 0.37
C CYS A 85 11.79 3.69 0.49
N VAL A 86 12.14 4.51 -0.51
CA VAL A 86 13.38 5.31 -0.50
C VAL A 86 13.40 6.42 0.55
N PHE A 87 12.24 6.81 1.10
CA PHE A 87 12.12 7.93 2.05
C PHE A 87 12.05 7.46 3.51
N CYS A 88 11.40 6.33 3.78
CA CYS A 88 11.23 5.81 5.15
C CYS A 88 11.72 4.37 5.36
N SER A 89 12.27 3.73 4.32
CA SER A 89 12.79 2.35 4.35
C SER A 89 11.77 1.27 4.69
N ALA A 90 10.49 1.60 4.84
CA ALA A 90 9.43 0.62 5.08
C ALA A 90 9.27 -0.32 3.87
N SER A 91 9.05 -1.61 4.14
CA SER A 91 8.68 -2.59 3.12
C SER A 91 7.22 -2.42 2.74
N VAL A 92 6.95 -2.18 1.46
CA VAL A 92 5.61 -1.95 0.93
C VAL A 92 5.42 -2.76 -0.35
N PRO A 93 4.24 -3.35 -0.61
CA PRO A 93 3.94 -3.93 -1.92
C PRO A 93 4.10 -2.89 -3.03
N TYR A 94 4.77 -3.24 -4.13
CA TYR A 94 5.02 -2.32 -5.24
C TYR A 94 3.74 -1.67 -5.77
N ARG A 95 2.63 -2.42 -5.84
CA ARG A 95 1.30 -1.93 -6.21
C ARG A 95 0.80 -0.77 -5.33
N GLN A 96 1.19 -0.75 -4.06
CA GLN A 96 0.77 0.24 -3.07
C GLN A 96 1.79 1.37 -2.88
N LEU A 97 2.94 1.33 -3.54
CA LEU A 97 4.03 2.28 -3.32
C LEU A 97 3.62 3.74 -3.57
N ASN A 98 2.83 4.00 -4.62
CA ASN A 98 2.31 5.34 -4.90
C ASN A 98 1.35 5.84 -3.80
N PHE A 99 0.46 4.96 -3.32
CA PHE A 99 -0.44 5.28 -2.22
C PHE A 99 0.35 5.54 -0.93
N HIS A 100 1.39 4.75 -0.67
CA HIS A 100 2.30 4.98 0.42
C HIS A 100 2.95 6.36 0.33
N TYR A 101 3.52 6.77 -0.81
CA TYR A 101 4.10 8.11 -0.96
C TYR A 101 3.09 9.23 -0.66
N LEU A 102 1.87 9.11 -1.18
CA LEU A 102 0.86 10.15 -1.09
C LEU A 102 0.12 10.20 0.25
N PHE A 103 0.04 9.11 1.01
CA PHE A 103 -0.83 9.09 2.21
C PHE A 103 -0.20 8.39 3.42
N GLY A 104 0.76 7.48 3.22
CA GLY A 104 1.31 6.65 4.29
C GLY A 104 2.75 6.98 4.69
N CYS A 105 3.49 7.71 3.86
CA CYS A 105 4.91 7.91 4.04
C CYS A 105 5.18 9.12 4.95
N SER A 106 5.73 8.83 6.13
CA SER A 106 6.11 9.84 7.13
C SER A 106 7.24 10.76 6.68
N ASN A 107 8.06 10.33 5.71
CA ASN A 107 9.24 11.05 5.27
C ASN A 107 9.15 11.57 3.83
N PHE A 108 8.00 11.39 3.17
CA PHE A 108 7.84 11.86 1.79
C PHE A 108 7.98 13.38 1.73
N PRO A 109 8.88 13.93 0.89
CA PRO A 109 9.14 15.36 0.83
C PRO A 109 7.95 16.08 0.20
N MET A 110 7.34 17.01 0.95
CA MET A 110 6.17 17.74 0.52
C MET A 110 6.41 19.25 0.57
N PRO A 111 6.28 19.96 -0.57
CA PRO A 111 6.38 21.40 -0.60
C PRO A 111 5.17 22.05 0.09
N CYS A 112 5.40 23.18 0.76
CA CYS A 112 4.31 23.97 1.34
C CYS A 112 3.31 24.41 0.25
N PRO A 113 1.98 24.20 0.43
CA PRO A 113 0.98 24.61 -0.55
C PRO A 113 0.91 26.13 -0.72
N HIS A 114 1.25 26.89 0.32
CA HIS A 114 1.36 28.36 0.26
C HIS A 114 2.66 28.85 -0.38
N ARG A 115 3.52 27.94 -0.88
CA ARG A 115 4.78 28.25 -1.58
C ARG A 115 5.71 29.15 -0.78
N CYS A 116 5.77 28.96 0.53
CA CYS A 116 6.67 29.70 1.43
C CYS A 116 8.16 29.30 1.30
N GLY A 117 8.49 28.38 0.39
CA GLY A 117 9.84 27.88 0.15
C GLY A 117 10.25 26.66 0.98
N ARG A 118 9.45 26.24 1.96
CA ARG A 118 9.75 25.04 2.78
C ARG A 118 9.26 23.75 2.11
N VAL A 119 10.06 22.70 2.26
CA VAL A 119 9.71 21.29 1.94
C VAL A 119 9.82 20.50 3.24
N LEU A 120 8.73 19.82 3.62
CA LEU A 120 8.63 19.10 4.89
C LEU A 120 8.38 17.62 4.67
N ALA A 121 8.87 16.81 5.61
CA ALA A 121 8.79 15.36 5.51
C ALA A 121 7.43 14.88 6.06
N GLY A 122 6.57 14.40 5.17
CA GLY A 122 5.27 13.79 5.49
C GLY A 122 4.15 14.77 5.82
N HIS A 123 2.92 14.24 5.88
CA HIS A 123 1.67 15.01 6.01
C HIS A 123 1.55 15.72 7.33
N GLN A 124 1.91 15.04 8.42
CA GLN A 124 1.79 15.57 9.77
C GLN A 124 2.63 16.84 9.97
N ARG A 125 3.90 16.80 9.56
CA ARG A 125 4.80 17.97 9.69
C ARG A 125 4.37 19.11 8.77
N LEU A 126 3.88 18.80 7.57
CA LEU A 126 3.34 19.81 6.66
C LEU A 126 2.14 20.52 7.26
N HIS A 127 1.20 19.77 7.82
CA HIS A 127 0.00 20.28 8.47
C HIS A 127 0.35 21.19 9.65
N GLU A 128 1.22 20.72 10.55
CA GLU A 128 1.68 21.51 11.69
C GLU A 128 2.33 22.84 11.26
N HIS A 129 3.13 22.80 10.19
CA HIS A 129 3.72 24.01 9.64
C HIS A 129 2.68 24.99 9.10
N VAL A 130 1.74 24.54 8.28
CA VAL A 130 0.69 25.40 7.71
C VAL A 130 -0.13 26.06 8.82
N ASP A 131 -0.48 25.30 9.85
CA ASP A 131 -1.31 25.77 10.96
C ASP A 131 -0.59 26.76 11.89
N ARG A 132 0.69 26.51 12.19
CA ARG A 132 1.37 27.20 13.30
C ARG A 132 2.52 28.10 12.88
N ALA A 133 3.20 27.79 11.79
CA ALA A 133 4.51 28.38 11.48
C ALA A 133 4.60 29.05 10.11
N CYS A 134 3.71 28.72 9.16
CA CYS A 134 3.83 29.22 7.81
C CYS A 134 3.58 30.74 7.76
N PRO A 135 4.54 31.53 7.25
CA PRO A 135 4.42 32.99 7.20
C PRO A 135 3.34 33.45 6.21
N LEU A 136 3.04 32.61 5.21
CA LEU A 136 2.08 32.90 4.14
C LEU A 136 0.70 32.28 4.39
N THR A 137 0.47 31.66 5.55
CA THR A 137 -0.90 31.28 5.95
C THR A 137 -1.71 32.54 6.21
N LEU A 138 -2.90 32.62 5.62
CA LEU A 138 -3.88 33.66 5.94
C LEU A 138 -4.47 33.39 7.32
N VAL A 139 -4.35 34.37 8.20
CA VAL A 139 -4.88 34.36 9.56
C VAL A 139 -5.80 35.55 9.75
N LEU A 140 -6.77 35.40 10.65
CA LEU A 140 -7.69 36.47 10.98
C LEU A 140 -7.03 37.50 11.90
N CYS A 141 -7.30 38.77 11.64
CA CYS A 141 -7.02 39.85 12.56
C CYS A 141 -7.86 39.62 13.85
N PRO A 142 -7.28 39.79 15.06
CA PRO A 142 -8.03 39.69 16.31
C PRO A 142 -9.25 40.62 16.40
N PHE A 143 -9.24 41.72 15.62
CA PHE A 143 -10.32 42.69 15.56
C PHE A 143 -11.32 42.44 14.42
N ALA A 144 -11.21 41.31 13.70
CA ALA A 144 -12.13 40.97 12.62
C ALA A 144 -13.58 40.86 13.09
N SER A 145 -13.82 40.30 14.28
CA SER A 145 -15.15 40.21 14.89
C SER A 145 -15.75 41.57 15.26
N PHE A 146 -14.93 42.62 15.33
CA PHE A 146 -15.32 43.99 15.62
C PHE A 146 -15.47 44.84 14.34
N GLY A 147 -15.37 44.21 13.16
CA GLY A 147 -15.55 44.88 11.87
C GLY A 147 -14.28 45.41 11.21
N CYS A 148 -13.08 44.92 11.57
CA CYS A 148 -11.86 45.29 10.86
C CYS A 148 -11.95 44.88 9.37
N PRO A 149 -11.85 45.83 8.41
CA PRO A 149 -12.03 45.55 6.99
C PRO A 149 -10.88 44.73 6.42
N ALA A 150 -9.72 44.75 7.08
CA ALA A 150 -8.55 43.95 6.74
C ALA A 150 -8.50 42.64 7.54
N ALA A 151 -9.64 41.93 7.60
CA ALA A 151 -9.81 40.76 8.45
C ALA A 151 -8.81 39.62 8.15
N ASN A 152 -8.47 39.36 6.88
CA ASN A 152 -7.50 38.32 6.51
C ASN A 152 -6.13 38.92 6.18
N ARG A 153 -5.08 38.43 6.84
CA ARG A 153 -3.68 38.84 6.60
C ARG A 153 -2.77 37.62 6.58
N HIS A 154 -1.68 37.67 5.81
CA HIS A 154 -0.62 36.69 6.00
C HIS A 154 -0.06 36.80 7.42
N ARG A 155 0.24 35.66 8.05
CA ARG A 155 0.80 35.61 9.41
C ARG A 155 1.98 36.56 9.60
N ARG A 156 2.88 36.65 8.60
CA ARG A 156 4.04 37.55 8.62
C ARG A 156 3.68 39.04 8.71
N ASP A 157 2.54 39.44 8.15
CA ASP A 157 2.12 40.84 8.04
C ASP A 157 1.17 41.26 9.17
N LEU A 158 0.62 40.29 9.91
CA LEU A 158 -0.37 40.54 10.96
C LEU A 158 0.17 41.48 12.05
N GLY A 159 1.38 41.24 12.56
CA GLY A 159 1.98 42.07 13.61
C GLY A 159 2.13 43.53 13.19
N ARG A 160 2.61 43.76 11.95
CA ARG A 160 2.70 45.11 11.36
C ARG A 160 1.33 45.75 11.22
N HIS A 161 0.35 45.02 10.69
CA HIS A 161 -1.02 45.51 10.54
C HIS A 161 -1.63 45.94 11.88
N VAL A 162 -1.50 45.12 12.92
CA VAL A 162 -2.07 45.42 14.26
C VAL A 162 -1.44 46.70 14.84
N ALA A 163 -0.14 46.91 14.64
CA ALA A 163 0.55 48.11 15.09
C ALA A 163 0.12 49.37 14.30
N GLU A 164 0.03 49.28 12.98
CA GLU A 164 -0.35 50.39 12.10
C GLU A 164 -1.83 50.79 12.28
N ALA A 165 -2.73 49.81 12.47
CA ALA A 165 -4.16 50.03 12.62
C ALA A 165 -4.61 50.17 14.09
N HIS A 166 -3.70 50.38 15.05
CA HIS A 166 -4.02 50.33 16.47
C HIS A 166 -5.13 51.32 16.87
N SER A 167 -5.10 52.57 16.40
CA SER A 167 -6.09 53.59 16.77
C SER A 167 -7.47 53.26 16.21
N TYR A 168 -7.51 52.71 14.99
CA TYR A 168 -8.74 52.24 14.36
C TYR A 168 -9.33 51.04 15.11
N HIS A 169 -8.50 50.08 15.52
CA HIS A 169 -8.95 48.96 16.34
C HIS A 169 -9.54 49.41 17.69
N LEU A 170 -8.93 50.40 18.35
CA LEU A 170 -9.51 50.99 19.57
C LEU A 170 -10.86 51.66 19.32
N GLN A 171 -11.04 52.34 18.18
CA GLN A 171 -12.32 52.92 17.80
C GLN A 171 -13.40 51.85 17.60
N LEU A 172 -13.06 50.73 16.94
CA LEU A 172 -14.00 49.60 16.78
C LEU A 172 -14.44 49.02 18.12
N LEU A 173 -13.49 48.83 19.06
CA LEU A 173 -13.82 48.37 20.42
C LEU A 173 -14.76 49.34 21.13
N TRP A 174 -14.49 50.65 21.04
CA TRP A 174 -15.31 51.69 21.66
C TRP A 174 -16.73 51.71 21.08
N GLN A 175 -16.87 51.64 19.75
CA GLN A 175 -18.17 51.60 19.06
C GLN A 175 -19.00 50.38 19.48
N GLN A 176 -18.37 49.22 19.66
CA GLN A 176 -19.07 48.01 20.09
C GLN A 176 -19.59 48.10 21.54
N GLN A 177 -18.91 48.84 22.42
CA GLN A 177 -19.39 49.05 23.80
C GLN A 177 -20.61 49.99 23.88
N GLN A 178 -20.81 50.87 22.90
CA GLN A 178 -21.97 51.78 22.87
C GLN A 178 -23.26 51.10 22.37
N HIS A 179 -23.17 49.93 21.71
CA HIS A 179 -24.31 49.21 21.12
C HIS A 179 -24.34 47.70 21.50
N PRO A 180 -24.52 47.33 22.77
CA PRO A 180 -24.45 45.94 23.22
C PRO A 180 -25.61 45.04 22.74
N HIS A 181 -26.72 45.59 22.24
CA HIS A 181 -28.00 44.87 22.07
C HIS A 181 -28.22 44.14 20.73
N GLN A 182 -27.32 44.21 19.74
CA GLN A 182 -27.56 43.59 18.43
C GLN A 182 -26.97 42.18 18.24
N GLN A 183 -26.17 41.65 19.18
CA GLN A 183 -25.51 40.34 19.03
C GLN A 183 -26.25 39.16 19.70
N GLN A 184 -27.42 39.37 20.31
CA GLN A 184 -28.11 38.35 21.11
C GLN A 184 -29.41 37.81 20.46
N GLN A 185 -29.66 38.08 19.17
CA GLN A 185 -30.83 37.60 18.42
C GLN A 185 -30.50 36.74 17.19
N GLN A 186 -29.43 35.95 17.24
CA GLN A 186 -29.20 34.84 16.31
C GLN A 186 -28.79 33.58 17.05
#